data_AF-A0A6J5KCX6-F1
#
_entry.id   AF-A0A6J5KCX6-F1
#
_cell.length_a   1.000
_cell.length_b   1.000
_cell.length_c   1.000
_cell.angle_alpha   90.00
_cell.angle_beta   90.00
_cell.angle_gamma   90.00
#
_symmetry.space_group_name_H-M   'P 1'
#
loop_
_entity.id
_entity.type
_entity.pdbx_description
1 polymer ?
#
loop_
_entity_poly.entity_id
_entity_poly.type
_entity_poly.pdbx_seq_one_letter_code
_entity_poly.pdbx_strand_id
1 'polypeptide(L)'
;MNQPVEPRKYFDLHLRGLGYLSRVRDVTARGNGRSKAKPFLACSISAFHGDPNVENGVVYLPLDLIVSGEKAKEAVRAVMADANDPDVKVLVAFRAGDHYIRTFERTGNRAGETGAVLKGRLLKLFWTKVDGQEVYRDDGDDDTEARDADTSAETVNGHEPSTGDRDQRNTPSTEEPANGRDIGTPSNDAASADRTADRTAERTNARRNHYPPLRRHANGSARRPSANAE
;
A
#
# COMPACT_ATOMS: atom_id res chain seq x y z
N MET A 1 -31.69 -28.72 -19.25
CA MET A 1 -31.00 -27.68 -20.05
C MET A 1 -29.83 -27.12 -19.23
N ASN A 2 -28.60 -27.55 -19.49
CA ASN A 2 -27.40 -26.88 -18.98
C ASN A 2 -26.92 -25.94 -20.09
N GLN A 3 -27.22 -24.65 -20.00
CA GLN A 3 -26.57 -23.67 -20.85
C GLN A 3 -25.09 -23.58 -20.46
N PRO A 4 -24.16 -23.54 -21.44
CA PRO A 4 -22.79 -23.17 -21.16
C PRO A 4 -22.77 -21.74 -20.61
N VAL A 5 -22.21 -21.58 -19.40
CA VAL A 5 -21.98 -20.24 -18.84
C VAL A 5 -20.77 -19.68 -19.58
N GLU A 6 -21.03 -18.76 -20.50
CA GLU A 6 -19.97 -18.00 -21.17
C GLU A 6 -19.05 -17.35 -20.12
N PRO A 7 -17.72 -17.50 -20.23
CA PRO A 7 -16.80 -16.87 -19.30
C PRO A 7 -16.93 -15.36 -19.42
N ARG A 8 -17.33 -14.72 -18.32
CA ARG A 8 -17.43 -13.25 -18.28
C ARG A 8 -16.01 -12.68 -18.35
N LYS A 9 -15.76 -11.87 -19.38
CA LYS A 9 -14.52 -11.09 -19.50
C LYS A 9 -14.61 -9.88 -18.58
N TYR A 10 -13.66 -9.77 -17.66
CA TYR A 10 -13.51 -8.62 -16.77
C TYR A 10 -12.17 -7.94 -17.08
N PHE A 11 -12.05 -6.66 -16.75
CA PHE A 11 -10.77 -5.98 -16.75
C PHE A 11 -10.06 -6.25 -15.43
N ASP A 12 -8.79 -6.61 -15.51
CA ASP A 12 -7.97 -6.88 -14.35
C ASP A 12 -7.15 -5.66 -13.94
N LEU A 13 -7.16 -5.34 -12.64
CA LEU A 13 -6.27 -4.36 -12.04
C LEU A 13 -5.42 -5.02 -10.97
N HIS A 14 -4.14 -5.22 -11.27
CA HIS A 14 -3.22 -5.96 -10.41
C HIS A 14 -2.07 -5.11 -9.88
N LEU A 15 -1.66 -5.40 -8.64
CA LEU A 15 -0.37 -5.00 -8.06
C LEU A 15 0.48 -6.24 -7.89
N ARG A 16 1.74 -6.18 -8.33
CA ARG A 16 2.76 -7.20 -8.07
C ARG A 16 3.87 -6.59 -7.22
N GLY A 17 4.40 -7.34 -6.26
CA GLY A 17 5.46 -6.81 -5.42
C GLY A 17 5.98 -7.79 -4.37
N LEU A 18 6.87 -7.25 -3.53
CA LEU A 18 7.42 -7.93 -2.36
C LEU A 18 6.86 -7.30 -1.09
N GLY A 19 6.68 -8.09 -0.04
CA GLY A 19 6.23 -7.57 1.24
C GLY A 19 6.34 -8.57 2.38
N TYR A 20 6.20 -8.08 3.61
CA TYR A 20 6.08 -8.94 4.78
C TYR A 20 4.62 -9.34 5.03
N LEU A 21 4.35 -10.64 5.09
CA LEU A 21 3.05 -11.21 5.41
C LEU A 21 2.84 -11.19 6.93
N SER A 22 1.67 -10.76 7.37
CA SER A 22 1.29 -10.75 8.78
C SER A 22 -0.22 -10.86 8.97
N ARG A 23 -0.67 -11.00 10.23
CA ARG A 23 -2.10 -10.93 10.61
C ARG A 23 -2.97 -11.91 9.82
N VAL A 24 -2.46 -13.12 9.59
CA VAL A 24 -3.17 -14.19 8.88
C VAL A 24 -4.26 -14.74 9.79
N ARG A 25 -5.51 -14.76 9.32
CA ARG A 25 -6.66 -15.15 10.15
C ARG A 25 -7.83 -15.65 9.33
N ASP A 26 -8.52 -16.65 9.87
CA ASP A 26 -9.85 -17.03 9.41
C ASP A 26 -10.88 -16.02 9.93
N VAL A 27 -11.64 -15.43 9.01
CA VAL A 27 -12.69 -14.47 9.31
C VAL A 27 -14.02 -15.18 9.21
N THR A 28 -14.66 -15.38 10.36
CA THR A 28 -16.05 -15.81 10.41
C THR A 28 -16.94 -14.62 10.09
N ALA A 29 -17.94 -14.83 9.23
CA ALA A 29 -18.93 -13.81 8.98
C ALA A 29 -19.83 -13.66 10.21
N ARG A 30 -19.67 -12.56 10.95
CA ARG A 30 -20.69 -12.12 11.90
C ARG A 30 -21.88 -11.57 11.12
N GLY A 31 -22.76 -12.48 10.67
CA GLY A 31 -24.03 -12.11 10.05
C GLY A 31 -25.10 -11.88 11.11
N ASN A 32 -25.55 -10.64 11.26
CA ASN A 32 -26.81 -10.29 11.91
C ASN A 32 -27.98 -10.65 10.97
N GLY A 33 -28.34 -11.94 10.91
CA GLY A 33 -29.62 -12.46 10.42
C GLY A 33 -29.94 -12.34 8.92
N ARG A 34 -29.43 -11.34 8.19
CA ARG A 34 -29.85 -11.04 6.79
C ARG A 34 -28.81 -11.30 5.71
N SER A 35 -27.52 -11.40 6.05
CA SER A 35 -26.51 -11.89 5.11
C SER A 35 -25.47 -12.74 5.86
N LYS A 36 -25.44 -14.05 5.56
CA LYS A 36 -24.35 -14.92 5.98
C LYS A 36 -23.24 -14.76 4.95
N ALA A 37 -22.35 -13.78 5.14
CA ALA A 37 -21.13 -13.77 4.32
C ALA A 37 -20.40 -15.11 4.48
N LYS A 38 -19.76 -15.61 3.42
CA LYS A 38 -19.00 -16.86 3.53
C LYS A 38 -17.75 -16.60 4.39
N PRO A 39 -17.34 -17.51 5.30
CA PRO A 39 -16.05 -17.40 5.96
C PRO A 39 -14.92 -17.31 4.95
N PHE A 40 -13.90 -16.50 5.23
CA PHE A 40 -12.77 -16.29 4.32
C PHE A 40 -11.45 -16.14 5.09
N LEU A 41 -10.36 -16.50 4.43
CA LEU A 41 -9.01 -16.26 4.94
C LEU A 41 -8.59 -14.83 4.60
N ALA A 42 -8.06 -14.11 5.58
CA ALA A 42 -7.54 -12.76 5.40
C ALA A 42 -6.09 -12.67 5.88
N CYS A 43 -5.34 -11.74 5.30
CA CYS A 43 -3.96 -11.44 5.69
C CYS A 43 -3.65 -9.96 5.47
N SER A 44 -2.57 -9.48 6.07
CA SER A 44 -2.00 -8.18 5.77
C SER A 44 -0.61 -8.34 5.16
N ILE A 45 -0.31 -7.55 4.13
CA ILE A 45 1.02 -7.49 3.54
C ILE A 45 1.56 -6.07 3.67
N SER A 46 2.70 -5.91 4.31
CA SER A 46 3.47 -4.65 4.31
C SER A 46 4.31 -4.61 3.04
N ALA A 47 3.73 -4.12 1.94
CA ALA A 47 4.36 -4.10 0.63
C ALA A 47 5.46 -3.04 0.54
N PHE A 48 6.58 -3.35 -0.12
CA PHE A 48 7.74 -2.47 -0.18
C PHE A 48 7.62 -1.48 -1.34
N HIS A 49 8.01 -0.23 -1.12
CA HIS A 49 8.31 0.73 -2.17
C HIS A 49 9.51 1.61 -1.79
N GLY A 50 10.14 2.24 -2.78
CA GLY A 50 11.31 3.10 -2.59
C GLY A 50 12.63 2.43 -2.98
N ASP A 51 13.75 3.07 -2.62
CA ASP A 51 15.09 2.64 -3.04
C ASP A 51 15.78 1.84 -1.92
N PRO A 52 16.11 0.56 -2.14
CA PRO A 52 16.80 -0.25 -1.14
C PRO A 52 18.27 0.16 -0.90
N ASN A 53 18.86 0.98 -1.76
CA ASN A 53 20.25 1.45 -1.63
C ASN A 53 20.38 2.73 -0.82
N VAL A 54 19.26 3.39 -0.51
CA VAL A 54 19.20 4.59 0.32
C VAL A 54 18.91 4.18 1.76
N GLU A 55 19.65 4.75 2.72
CA GLU A 55 19.36 4.53 4.14
C GLU A 55 17.94 4.98 4.47
N ASN A 56 17.14 4.09 5.07
CA ASN A 56 15.70 4.30 5.30
C ASN A 56 14.89 4.62 4.02
N GLY A 57 15.39 4.24 2.85
CA GLY A 57 14.74 4.46 1.56
C GLY A 57 13.55 3.52 1.28
N VAL A 58 13.42 2.44 2.05
CA VAL A 58 12.29 1.50 1.95
C VAL A 58 11.12 1.96 2.82
N VAL A 59 9.97 2.13 2.18
CA VAL A 59 8.70 2.49 2.81
C VAL A 59 7.72 1.34 2.63
N TYR A 60 6.82 1.17 3.60
CA TYR A 60 5.86 0.07 3.63
C TYR A 60 4.44 0.59 3.38
N LEU A 61 3.77 0.03 2.40
CA LEU A 61 2.35 0.22 2.12
C LEU A 61 1.56 -0.95 2.73
N PRO A 62 0.77 -0.75 3.79
CA PRO A 62 -0.04 -1.80 4.38
C PRO A 62 -1.24 -2.14 3.49
N LEU A 63 -1.30 -3.39 3.05
CA LEU A 63 -2.42 -3.99 2.34
C LEU A 63 -3.21 -4.87 3.30
N ASP A 64 -4.55 -4.82 3.26
CA ASP A 64 -5.44 -5.74 3.99
C ASP A 64 -6.25 -6.56 2.97
N LEU A 65 -5.87 -7.82 2.81
CA LEU A 65 -6.24 -8.64 1.66
C LEU A 65 -7.08 -9.84 2.07
N ILE A 66 -8.12 -10.12 1.27
CA ILE A 66 -8.83 -11.40 1.30
C ILE A 66 -8.07 -12.39 0.42
N VAL A 67 -7.67 -13.54 0.98
CA VAL A 67 -6.94 -14.57 0.23
C VAL A 67 -7.92 -15.34 -0.66
N SER A 68 -7.89 -15.02 -1.95
CA SER A 68 -8.88 -15.49 -2.92
C SER A 68 -8.34 -16.60 -3.81
N GLY A 69 -7.05 -16.52 -4.18
CA GLY A 69 -6.40 -17.56 -4.97
C GLY A 69 -6.26 -18.88 -4.22
N GLU A 70 -6.53 -20.00 -4.89
CA GLU A 70 -6.59 -21.30 -4.23
C GLU A 70 -5.21 -21.76 -3.72
N LYS A 71 -4.20 -21.77 -4.59
CA LYS A 71 -2.81 -22.05 -4.19
C LYS A 71 -2.30 -21.05 -3.14
N ALA A 72 -2.72 -19.79 -3.24
CA ALA A 72 -2.36 -18.76 -2.27
C ALA A 72 -2.95 -19.06 -0.88
N LYS A 73 -4.19 -19.59 -0.80
CA LYS A 73 -4.77 -20.00 0.49
C LYS A 73 -3.97 -21.09 1.15
N GLU A 74 -3.59 -22.12 0.39
CA GLU A 74 -2.78 -23.24 0.91
C GLU A 74 -1.43 -22.74 1.43
N ALA A 75 -0.71 -21.95 0.64
CA ALA A 75 0.58 -21.39 1.01
C ALA A 75 0.49 -20.46 2.24
N VAL A 76 -0.51 -19.57 2.29
CA VAL A 76 -0.72 -18.67 3.44
C VAL A 76 -1.09 -19.46 4.71
N ARG A 77 -1.90 -20.51 4.59
CA ARG A 77 -2.24 -21.37 5.75
C ARG A 77 -1.02 -22.11 6.28
N ALA A 78 -0.14 -22.59 5.40
CA ALA A 78 1.07 -23.31 5.80
C ALA A 78 2.00 -22.46 6.69
N VAL A 79 2.08 -21.15 6.45
CA VAL A 79 2.91 -20.20 7.23
C VAL A 79 2.11 -19.37 8.22
N MET A 80 0.86 -19.75 8.55
CA MET A 80 -0.03 -18.92 9.37
C MET A 80 0.50 -18.70 10.80
N ALA A 81 1.15 -19.70 11.40
CA ALA A 81 1.76 -19.56 12.72
C ALA A 81 2.92 -18.56 12.66
N ASP A 82 3.85 -18.79 11.74
CA ASP A 82 5.02 -17.93 11.51
C ASP A 82 4.64 -16.48 11.20
N ALA A 83 3.63 -16.27 10.34
CA ALA A 83 3.18 -14.93 9.96
C ALA A 83 2.47 -14.18 11.10
N ASN A 84 2.08 -14.86 12.18
CA ASN A 84 1.46 -14.23 13.35
C ASN A 84 2.42 -14.14 14.54
N ASP A 85 3.62 -14.72 14.43
CA ASP A 85 4.68 -14.57 15.41
C ASP A 85 5.41 -13.23 15.18
N PRO A 86 5.50 -12.33 16.17
CA PRO A 86 6.19 -11.04 16.02
C PRO A 86 7.70 -11.15 15.81
N ASP A 87 8.32 -12.28 16.17
CA ASP A 87 9.76 -12.49 16.08
C ASP A 87 10.18 -13.15 14.75
N VAL A 88 9.21 -13.62 13.95
CA VAL A 88 9.44 -14.32 12.68
C VAL A 88 9.15 -13.42 11.50
N LYS A 89 10.03 -13.44 10.49
CA LYS A 89 9.86 -12.66 9.26
C LYS A 89 9.38 -13.54 8.11
N VAL A 90 8.12 -13.38 7.73
CA VAL A 90 7.54 -14.02 6.54
C VAL A 90 7.58 -13.06 5.36
N LEU A 91 8.55 -13.24 4.46
CA LEU A 91 8.70 -12.46 3.23
C LEU A 91 8.02 -13.16 2.06
N VAL A 92 7.22 -12.43 1.30
CA VAL A 92 6.48 -12.96 0.14
C VAL A 92 6.69 -12.14 -1.12
N ALA A 93 6.70 -12.81 -2.27
CA ALA A 93 6.40 -12.21 -3.56
C ALA A 93 4.95 -12.52 -3.91
N PHE A 94 4.17 -11.52 -4.30
CA PHE A 94 2.73 -11.66 -4.43
C PHE A 94 2.14 -10.91 -5.63
N ARG A 95 0.95 -11.34 -6.04
CA ARG A 95 0.03 -10.62 -6.92
C ARG A 95 -1.28 -10.40 -6.16
N ALA A 96 -1.69 -9.14 -6.07
CA ALA A 96 -2.96 -8.73 -5.50
C ALA A 96 -3.81 -7.99 -6.54
N GLY A 97 -5.12 -7.96 -6.36
CA GLY A 97 -6.05 -7.30 -7.28
C GLY A 97 -7.30 -6.76 -6.59
N ASP A 98 -8.19 -6.16 -7.38
CA ASP A 98 -9.47 -5.61 -6.93
C ASP A 98 -9.33 -4.62 -5.76
N HIS A 99 -8.35 -3.73 -5.87
CA HIS A 99 -8.01 -2.83 -4.80
C HIS A 99 -9.05 -1.73 -4.61
N TYR A 100 -9.36 -1.42 -3.37
CA TYR A 100 -10.17 -0.26 -3.00
C TYR A 100 -9.72 0.32 -1.66
N ILE A 101 -9.86 1.63 -1.51
CA ILE A 101 -9.53 2.31 -0.26
C ILE A 101 -10.74 2.25 0.66
N ARG A 102 -10.54 1.80 1.90
CA ARG A 102 -11.54 1.94 2.96
C ARG A 102 -11.02 2.88 4.02
N THR A 103 -11.79 3.92 4.31
CA THR A 103 -11.54 4.79 5.45
C THR A 103 -12.15 4.20 6.72
N PHE A 104 -11.58 4.56 7.86
CA PHE A 104 -12.08 4.19 9.18
C PHE A 104 -11.66 5.23 10.21
N GLU A 105 -12.44 5.40 11.26
CA GLU A 105 -12.02 6.21 12.39
C GLU A 105 -10.97 5.46 13.19
N ARG A 106 -9.84 6.11 13.45
CA ARG A 106 -8.74 5.51 14.19
C ARG A 106 -9.09 5.43 15.68
N THR A 107 -8.43 4.51 16.37
CA THR A 107 -8.56 4.32 17.82
C THR A 107 -7.21 4.50 18.51
N GLY A 108 -7.21 4.63 19.84
CA GLY A 108 -5.99 4.81 20.64
C GLY A 108 -5.43 6.23 20.58
N ASN A 109 -4.10 6.38 20.51
CA ASN A 109 -3.41 7.68 20.61
C ASN A 109 -3.75 8.67 19.48
N ARG A 110 -4.41 8.22 18.41
CA ARG A 110 -4.86 9.04 17.28
C ARG A 110 -6.37 8.87 17.06
N ALA A 111 -7.12 8.71 18.14
CA ALA A 111 -8.57 8.59 18.09
C ALA A 111 -9.22 9.83 17.46
N GLY A 112 -10.30 9.63 16.69
CA GLY A 112 -11.01 10.71 15.98
C GLY A 112 -10.42 11.09 14.62
N GLU A 113 -9.19 10.66 14.29
CA GLU A 113 -8.61 10.86 12.96
C GLU A 113 -9.16 9.85 11.93
N THR A 114 -9.37 10.29 10.70
CA THR A 114 -9.65 9.40 9.57
C THR A 114 -8.38 8.64 9.16
N GLY A 115 -8.38 7.34 9.38
CA GLY A 115 -7.42 6.40 8.80
C GLY A 115 -7.90 5.89 7.45
N ALA A 116 -6.96 5.41 6.64
CA ALA A 116 -7.24 4.73 5.38
C ALA A 116 -6.44 3.42 5.32
N VAL A 117 -7.05 2.38 4.75
CA VAL A 117 -6.39 1.11 4.45
C VAL A 117 -6.70 0.72 3.01
N LEU A 118 -5.67 0.25 2.30
CA LEU A 118 -5.84 -0.31 0.97
C LEU A 118 -6.27 -1.76 1.10
N LYS A 119 -7.52 -2.04 0.74
CA LYS A 119 -8.08 -3.39 0.74
C LYS A 119 -8.02 -3.97 -0.65
N GLY A 120 -8.08 -5.29 -0.74
CA GLY A 120 -8.13 -5.99 -2.02
C GLY A 120 -8.17 -7.50 -1.84
N ARG A 121 -7.76 -8.21 -2.88
CA ARG A 121 -7.68 -9.67 -2.91
C ARG A 121 -6.24 -10.11 -3.15
N LEU A 122 -5.76 -11.05 -2.34
CA LEU A 122 -4.53 -11.77 -2.64
C LEU A 122 -4.86 -12.89 -3.63
N LEU A 123 -4.27 -12.80 -4.82
CA LEU A 123 -4.57 -13.68 -5.95
C LEU A 123 -3.51 -14.78 -6.09
N LYS A 124 -2.24 -14.44 -5.88
CA LYS A 124 -1.13 -15.39 -6.01
C LYS A 124 0.01 -15.04 -5.06
N LEU A 125 0.66 -16.07 -4.54
CA LEU A 125 2.02 -16.01 -3.99
C LEU A 125 2.94 -16.68 -5.00
N PHE A 126 4.00 -15.98 -5.41
CA PHE A 126 5.02 -16.54 -6.29
C PHE A 126 6.00 -17.40 -5.50
N TRP A 127 6.38 -16.91 -4.30
CA TRP A 127 7.18 -17.65 -3.34
C TRP A 127 7.01 -17.05 -1.94
N THR A 128 7.34 -17.85 -0.93
CA THR A 128 7.32 -17.45 0.48
C THR A 128 8.62 -17.87 1.15
N LYS A 129 9.20 -16.96 1.95
CA LYS A 129 10.37 -17.19 2.77
C LYS A 129 10.06 -16.92 4.24
N VAL A 130 10.40 -17.86 5.11
CA VAL A 130 10.33 -17.71 6.57
C VAL A 130 11.76 -17.57 7.07
N ASP A 131 12.08 -16.44 7.70
CA ASP A 131 13.43 -16.08 8.16
C ASP A 131 14.53 -16.27 7.11
N GLY A 132 14.18 -15.99 5.86
CA GLY A 132 15.09 -16.07 4.71
C GLY A 132 15.15 -17.44 4.04
N GLN A 133 14.61 -18.50 4.64
CA GLN A 133 14.49 -19.82 4.03
C GLN A 133 13.22 -19.92 3.20
N GLU A 134 13.35 -20.32 1.94
CA GLU A 134 12.19 -20.52 1.06
C GLU A 134 11.43 -21.80 1.43
N VAL A 135 10.14 -21.65 1.70
CA VAL A 135 9.25 -22.75 2.13
C VAL A 135 8.16 -23.04 1.11
N TYR A 136 7.95 -22.14 0.14
CA TYR A 136 6.94 -22.27 -0.90
C TYR A 136 7.38 -21.53 -2.17
N ARG A 137 7.06 -22.11 -3.33
CA ARG A 137 7.19 -21.52 -4.66
C ARG A 137 6.06 -22.02 -5.55
N ASP A 138 5.51 -21.15 -6.38
CA ASP A 138 4.55 -21.50 -7.43
C ASP A 138 5.23 -21.41 -8.81
N ASP A 139 5.51 -22.55 -9.42
CA ASP A 139 6.16 -22.65 -10.74
C ASP A 139 5.20 -22.37 -11.92
N GLY A 140 3.95 -21.98 -11.67
CA GLY A 140 2.99 -21.67 -12.73
C GLY A 140 3.34 -20.39 -13.52
N ASP A 141 3.27 -20.47 -14.85
CA ASP A 141 3.66 -19.42 -15.81
C ASP A 141 3.12 -18.02 -15.46
N ASP A 142 4.03 -17.04 -15.39
CA ASP A 142 3.78 -15.65 -14.98
C ASP A 142 3.37 -14.73 -16.17
N ASP A 143 3.42 -15.28 -17.40
CA ASP A 143 3.52 -14.54 -18.66
C ASP A 143 2.32 -14.67 -19.62
N THR A 144 1.39 -15.60 -19.40
CA THR A 144 0.32 -15.85 -20.39
C THR A 144 -0.69 -14.71 -20.45
N GLU A 145 -1.00 -14.07 -19.32
CA GLU A 145 -2.09 -13.08 -19.25
C GLU A 145 -1.75 -11.70 -19.84
N ALA A 146 -0.47 -11.34 -19.99
CA ALA A 146 -0.08 -10.07 -20.61
C ALA A 146 -0.13 -10.11 -22.15
N ARG A 147 -0.05 -11.31 -22.75
CA ARG A 147 -0.03 -11.48 -24.21
C ARG A 147 -1.44 -11.42 -24.83
N ASP A 148 -2.47 -11.73 -24.06
CA ASP A 148 -3.87 -11.69 -24.52
C ASP A 148 -4.51 -10.28 -24.42
N ALA A 149 -3.87 -9.34 -23.73
CA ALA A 149 -4.34 -7.94 -23.67
C ALA A 149 -4.05 -7.17 -24.98
N ASP A 150 -2.95 -7.50 -25.67
CA ASP A 150 -2.47 -6.83 -26.89
C ASP A 150 -3.29 -7.16 -28.15
N THR A 151 -4.14 -8.18 -28.10
CA THR A 151 -5.04 -8.54 -29.22
C THR A 151 -6.43 -7.91 -29.12
N SER A 152 -6.68 -7.08 -28.09
CA SER A 152 -7.91 -6.27 -28.01
C SER A 152 -7.75 -5.03 -28.88
N ALA A 153 -8.18 -5.10 -30.16
CA ALA A 153 -8.27 -3.91 -30.99
C ALA A 153 -9.16 -2.86 -30.30
N GLU A 154 -8.55 -1.77 -29.84
CA GLU A 154 -9.23 -0.65 -29.21
C GLU A 154 -9.96 0.16 -30.29
N THR A 155 -11.24 -0.15 -30.55
CA THR A 155 -12.08 0.76 -31.34
C THR A 155 -12.51 1.91 -30.43
N VAL A 156 -11.62 2.89 -30.26
CA VAL A 156 -11.98 4.20 -29.70
C VAL A 156 -12.97 4.84 -30.67
N ASN A 157 -14.20 5.07 -30.20
CA ASN A 157 -15.17 5.89 -30.93
C ASN A 157 -14.53 7.25 -31.23
N GLY A 158 -14.29 7.50 -32.51
CA GLY A 158 -13.73 8.75 -33.01
C GLY A 158 -14.63 9.93 -32.63
N HIS A 159 -14.22 10.67 -31.62
CA HIS A 159 -14.58 12.07 -31.48
C HIS A 159 -13.28 12.86 -31.47
N GLU A 160 -12.95 13.44 -32.63
CA GLU A 160 -11.82 14.34 -32.80
C GLU A 160 -11.99 15.54 -31.85
N PRO A 161 -10.98 15.89 -31.02
CA PRO A 161 -10.97 17.19 -30.38
C PRO A 161 -10.67 18.22 -31.47
N SER A 162 -11.69 18.98 -31.86
CA SER A 162 -11.55 20.11 -32.78
C SER A 162 -10.46 21.07 -32.29
N THR A 163 -9.36 21.13 -33.02
CA THR A 163 -8.33 22.16 -32.89
C THR A 163 -8.55 23.23 -33.97
N GLY A 164 -8.84 24.46 -33.55
CA GLY A 164 -8.97 25.66 -34.38
C GLY A 164 -10.20 26.46 -33.93
N ASP A 165 -10.11 27.68 -33.41
CA ASP A 165 -9.42 28.80 -34.04
C ASP A 165 -8.94 29.85 -33.03
N ARG A 166 -7.88 30.56 -33.39
CA ARG A 166 -7.39 31.76 -32.69
C ARG A 166 -8.29 32.94 -33.04
N ASP A 167 -8.64 33.77 -32.06
CA ASP A 167 -8.70 35.20 -32.37
C ASP A 167 -8.33 36.12 -31.20
N GLN A 168 -7.81 37.26 -31.61
CA GLN A 168 -6.98 38.20 -30.88
C GLN A 168 -7.80 39.27 -30.13
N ARG A 169 -7.15 39.86 -29.11
CA ARG A 169 -7.27 41.28 -28.68
C ARG A 169 -8.61 41.76 -28.10
N ASN A 170 -8.60 42.13 -26.81
CA ASN A 170 -8.47 43.53 -26.37
C ASN A 170 -8.68 43.67 -24.85
N THR A 171 -7.71 44.29 -24.17
CA THR A 171 -7.89 44.93 -22.86
C THR A 171 -8.69 46.23 -22.99
N PRO A 172 -9.49 46.58 -21.98
CA PRO A 172 -9.46 47.95 -21.49
C PRO A 172 -9.29 48.03 -19.97
N SER A 173 -8.61 49.09 -19.57
CA SER A 173 -8.32 49.50 -18.20
C SER A 173 -9.47 50.30 -17.57
N THR A 174 -9.41 50.37 -16.22
CA THR A 174 -9.88 51.45 -15.32
C THR A 174 -11.36 51.46 -14.90
N GLU A 175 -11.65 51.27 -13.61
CA GLU A 175 -12.00 52.32 -12.62
C GLU A 175 -12.53 51.71 -11.30
N GLU A 176 -12.04 52.25 -10.16
CA GLU A 176 -12.62 52.08 -8.82
C GLU A 176 -14.04 52.69 -8.73
N PRO A 177 -14.77 52.41 -7.64
CA PRO A 177 -14.95 53.55 -6.74
C PRO A 177 -14.78 53.21 -5.25
N ALA A 178 -14.12 54.14 -4.57
CA ALA A 178 -14.17 54.35 -3.13
C ALA A 178 -15.52 54.95 -2.69
N ASN A 179 -16.02 54.54 -1.52
CA ASN A 179 -16.55 55.50 -0.55
C ASN A 179 -16.62 54.88 0.86
N GLY A 180 -15.93 55.49 1.81
CA GLY A 180 -15.95 55.14 3.23
C GLY A 180 -16.86 56.04 4.06
N ARG A 181 -17.05 55.66 5.34
CA ARG A 181 -17.02 56.48 6.57
C ARG A 181 -17.44 55.64 7.80
N ASP A 182 -16.43 55.26 8.59
CA ASP A 182 -16.16 55.59 10.01
C ASP A 182 -17.38 55.92 10.93
N ILE A 183 -17.54 55.49 12.20
CA ILE A 183 -16.66 55.61 13.40
C ILE A 183 -17.21 54.71 14.53
N GLY A 184 -16.34 54.17 15.41
CA GLY A 184 -16.68 54.00 16.84
C GLY A 184 -16.06 52.82 17.61
N THR A 185 -14.85 52.99 18.15
CA THR A 185 -14.34 52.25 19.34
C THR A 185 -14.79 52.98 20.62
N PRO A 186 -14.88 52.33 21.80
CA PRO A 186 -13.73 52.12 22.71
C PRO A 186 -13.86 50.79 23.50
N SER A 187 -12.97 50.28 24.35
CA SER A 187 -11.55 50.43 24.71
C SER A 187 -11.25 49.37 25.80
N ASN A 188 -9.98 49.30 26.20
CA ASN A 188 -9.40 48.71 27.42
C ASN A 188 -9.12 47.20 27.41
N ASP A 189 -8.03 46.69 27.98
CA ASP A 189 -6.70 47.21 28.35
C ASP A 189 -5.91 46.00 28.87
N ALA A 190 -4.57 46.10 28.84
CA ALA A 190 -3.59 45.37 29.66
C ALA A 190 -3.40 43.85 29.38
N ALA A 191 -2.20 43.27 29.44
CA ALA A 191 -0.83 43.77 29.53
C ALA A 191 0.13 42.63 29.14
N SER A 192 1.29 43.04 28.66
CA SER A 192 2.50 42.31 28.24
C SER A 192 3.22 41.49 29.34
N ALA A 193 3.88 40.39 28.94
CA ALA A 193 5.30 40.06 29.21
C ALA A 193 5.52 38.56 28.86
N ASP A 194 6.16 38.26 27.74
CA ASP A 194 7.60 37.93 27.64
C ASP A 194 8.03 36.70 28.46
N ARG A 195 8.22 35.58 27.74
CA ARG A 195 9.30 34.62 28.00
C ARG A 195 9.49 33.74 26.76
N THR A 196 10.37 34.22 25.91
CA THR A 196 11.07 33.46 24.89
C THR A 196 12.11 32.55 25.56
N ALA A 197 11.86 31.25 25.61
CA ALA A 197 12.89 30.21 25.68
C ALA A 197 12.23 28.85 25.46
N ASP A 198 12.91 28.03 24.66
CA ASP A 198 12.72 26.58 24.54
C ASP A 198 11.57 26.10 23.64
N ARG A 199 11.75 26.25 22.32
CA ARG A 199 10.87 25.63 21.30
C ARG A 199 11.67 24.97 20.18
N THR A 200 12.73 24.26 20.54
CA THR A 200 13.60 23.54 19.59
C THR A 200 14.04 22.16 20.10
N ALA A 201 13.13 21.38 20.68
CA ALA A 201 13.40 19.97 20.97
C ALA A 201 12.09 19.18 21.13
N GLU A 202 11.39 18.88 20.03
CA GLU A 202 10.54 17.67 19.87
C GLU A 202 9.80 17.71 18.54
N ARG A 203 10.53 17.54 17.44
CA ARG A 203 9.91 17.26 16.15
C ARG A 203 10.71 16.24 15.35
N THR A 204 11.07 15.16 16.03
CA THR A 204 11.56 13.92 15.41
C THR A 204 10.84 12.74 16.04
N ASN A 205 9.50 12.75 16.01
CA ASN A 205 8.76 11.51 16.23
C ASN A 205 8.77 10.74 14.90
N ALA A 206 9.94 10.16 14.63
CA ALA A 206 10.17 9.25 13.52
C ALA A 206 9.08 8.18 13.54
N ARG A 207 8.54 7.87 12.36
CA ARG A 207 7.70 6.70 12.14
C ARG A 207 8.48 5.49 12.68
N ARG A 208 8.11 4.98 13.87
CA ARG A 208 8.66 3.73 14.37
C ARG A 208 8.09 2.61 13.51
N ASN A 209 8.75 2.38 12.39
CA ASN A 209 8.59 1.18 11.58
C ASN A 209 8.80 0.00 12.53
N HIS A 210 7.76 -0.82 12.70
CA HIS A 210 7.78 -2.02 13.55
C HIS A 210 8.62 -3.17 12.94
N TYR A 211 9.50 -2.87 12.00
CA TYR A 211 10.37 -3.86 11.37
C TYR A 211 11.84 -3.48 11.59
N PRO A 212 12.61 -4.34 12.28
CA PRO A 212 14.03 -4.08 12.50
C PRO A 212 14.80 -4.13 11.16
N PRO A 213 15.87 -3.32 11.02
CA PRO A 213 16.65 -3.23 9.78
C PRO A 213 17.19 -4.61 9.34
N LEU A 214 17.31 -4.79 8.02
CA LEU A 214 17.86 -6.01 7.42
C LEU A 214 19.31 -6.19 7.88
N ARG A 215 19.60 -7.28 8.61
CA ARG A 215 20.98 -7.67 8.95
C ARG A 215 21.71 -8.04 7.65
N ARG A 216 22.71 -7.24 7.27
CA ARG A 216 23.68 -7.62 6.24
C ARG A 216 24.49 -8.80 6.76
N HIS A 217 24.25 -10.00 6.27
CA HIS A 217 25.19 -11.11 6.42
C HIS A 217 26.38 -10.86 5.50
N ALA A 218 27.51 -10.44 6.08
CA ALA A 218 28.78 -10.39 5.38
C ALA A 218 29.37 -11.80 5.31
N ASN A 219 29.28 -12.44 4.13
CA ASN A 219 30.04 -13.66 3.84
C ASN A 219 31.52 -13.30 3.61
N GLY A 220 32.32 -13.35 4.67
CA GLY A 220 33.79 -13.31 4.59
C GLY A 220 34.35 -14.73 4.57
N SER A 221 34.47 -15.34 3.39
CA SER A 221 35.25 -16.57 3.22
C SER A 221 36.74 -16.20 3.15
N ALA A 222 37.42 -16.19 4.30
CA ALA A 222 38.87 -16.11 4.36
C ALA A 222 39.45 -17.53 4.30
N ARG A 223 39.94 -17.93 3.12
CA ARG A 223 40.80 -19.12 2.96
C ARG A 223 42.10 -18.90 3.74
N ARG A 224 42.39 -19.78 4.71
CA ARG A 224 43.74 -19.95 5.28
C ARG A 224 44.64 -20.63 4.24
N PRO A 225 45.89 -20.18 4.03
CA PRO A 225 46.87 -20.99 3.32
C PRO A 225 47.46 -22.05 4.27
N SER A 226 47.53 -23.29 3.79
CA SER A 226 48.25 -24.40 4.40
C SER A 226 49.75 -24.16 4.30
N ALA A 227 50.45 -24.15 5.43
CA ALA A 227 51.90 -24.29 5.47
C ALA A 227 52.25 -25.76 5.19
N ASN A 228 52.98 -26.02 4.10
CA ASN A 228 53.69 -27.27 3.89
C ASN A 228 55.19 -27.02 4.04
N ALA A 229 55.82 -27.97 4.71
CA ALA A 229 57.24 -28.06 5.00
C ALA A 229 58.08 -28.30 3.74
N GLU A 230 59.23 -27.63 3.71
CA GLU A 230 60.53 -28.17 3.29
C GLU A 230 61.64 -27.41 4.03
#